data_AF-A0A925ZM48-F1
#
_entry.id   AF-A0A925ZM48-F1
#
_cell.length_a   1.000
_cell.length_b   1.000
_cell.length_c   1.000
_cell.angle_alpha   90.00
_cell.angle_beta   90.00
_cell.angle_gamma   90.00
#
_symmetry.space_group_name_H-M   'P 1'
#
loop_
_entity.id
_entity.type
_entity.pdbx_description
1 polymer ?
#
loop_
_entity_poly.entity_id
_entity_poly.type
_entity_poly.pdbx_seq_one_letter_code
_entity_poly.pdbx_strand_id
1 'polypeptide(L)'
;MAASGDDPQALAGSRWLGALGIAFALALGVWLRWPGFTQGGFASHDVGGILYNAMVLEAGELPYVADIELKAPGSFYLAWAFAGERGTDIARLQVWANAWALASALAVAMIAW
;
A
#
# COMPACT_ATOMS: atom_id res chain seq x y z
N MET A 1 -21.00 -38.85 -25.07
CA MET A 1 -20.36 -38.04 -24.01
C MET A 1 -19.12 -37.40 -24.65
N ALA A 2 -19.31 -36.32 -25.39
CA ALA A 2 -18.21 -35.65 -26.08
C ALA A 2 -17.49 -34.77 -25.06
N ALA A 3 -16.18 -34.98 -24.91
CA ALA A 3 -15.32 -34.09 -24.15
C ALA A 3 -15.45 -32.69 -24.76
N SER A 4 -15.97 -31.73 -23.99
CA SER A 4 -15.82 -30.31 -24.28
C SER A 4 -14.34 -29.99 -24.14
N GLY A 5 -13.58 -30.23 -25.21
CA GLY A 5 -12.21 -29.78 -25.31
C GLY A 5 -12.27 -28.26 -25.35
N ASP A 6 -11.92 -27.61 -24.24
CA ASP A 6 -11.72 -26.18 -24.23
C ASP A 6 -10.72 -25.84 -25.33
N ASP A 7 -11.15 -25.04 -26.31
CA ASP A 7 -10.32 -24.62 -27.43
C ASP A 7 -9.06 -23.92 -26.86
N PRO A 8 -7.85 -24.47 -27.07
CA PRO A 8 -6.61 -23.88 -26.54
C PRO A 8 -6.42 -22.43 -26.97
N GLN A 9 -6.92 -22.04 -28.14
CA GLN A 9 -6.84 -20.67 -28.63
C GLN A 9 -7.79 -19.73 -27.88
N ALA A 10 -8.99 -20.20 -27.51
CA ALA A 10 -9.94 -19.45 -26.71
C ALA A 10 -9.42 -19.24 -25.26
N LEU A 11 -8.78 -20.26 -24.68
CA LEU A 11 -8.09 -20.17 -23.39
C LEU A 11 -6.89 -19.23 -23.42
N ALA A 12 -6.12 -19.22 -24.51
CA ALA A 12 -5.01 -18.29 -24.67
C ALA A 12 -5.52 -16.84 -24.79
N GLY A 13 -6.59 -16.61 -25.57
CA GLY A 13 -7.20 -15.29 -25.74
C GLY A 13 -7.76 -14.71 -24.43
N SER A 14 -8.43 -15.52 -23.62
CA SER A 14 -8.99 -15.08 -22.34
C SER A 14 -7.90 -14.73 -21.31
N ARG A 15 -6.79 -15.47 -21.29
CA ARG A 15 -5.62 -15.17 -20.45
C ARG A 15 -4.98 -13.82 -20.80
N TRP A 16 -4.84 -13.52 -22.09
CA TRP A 16 -4.30 -12.23 -22.53
C TRP A 16 -5.20 -11.06 -22.15
N LEU A 17 -6.52 -11.21 -22.30
CA LEU A 17 -7.48 -10.18 -21.88
C LEU A 17 -7.43 -9.96 -20.35
N GLY A 18 -7.31 -11.02 -19.56
CA GLY A 18 -7.12 -10.94 -18.12
C GLY A 18 -5.84 -10.18 -17.75
N ALA A 19 -4.71 -10.55 -18.34
CA ALA A 19 -3.43 -9.88 -18.13
C ALA A 19 -3.47 -8.38 -18.49
N LEU A 20 -4.11 -8.04 -19.62
CA LEU A 20 -4.31 -6.64 -20.02
C LEU A 20 -5.20 -5.87 -19.04
N GLY A 21 -6.27 -6.50 -18.54
CA GLY A 21 -7.12 -5.91 -17.51
C GLY A 21 -6.38 -5.62 -16.21
N ILE A 22 -5.55 -6.56 -15.75
CA ILE A 22 -4.70 -6.40 -14.56
C ILE A 22 -3.69 -5.26 -14.78
N ALA A 23 -3.00 -5.26 -15.93
CA ALA A 23 -2.03 -4.22 -16.27
C ALA A 23 -2.68 -2.83 -16.30
N PHE A 24 -3.88 -2.72 -16.89
CA PHE A 24 -4.64 -1.48 -16.91
C PHE A 24 -5.04 -1.01 -15.50
N ALA A 25 -5.54 -1.90 -14.66
CA ALA A 25 -5.93 -1.58 -13.28
C ALA A 25 -4.73 -1.10 -12.44
N LEU A 26 -3.56 -1.73 -12.59
CA LEU A 26 -2.33 -1.31 -11.93
C LEU A 26 -1.85 0.05 -12.43
N ALA A 27 -1.83 0.27 -13.75
CA ALA A 27 -1.45 1.55 -14.33
C ALA A 27 -2.36 2.69 -13.86
N LEU A 28 -3.68 2.47 -13.85
CA LEU A 28 -4.65 3.41 -13.31
C LEU A 28 -4.42 3.64 -11.81
N GLY A 29 -4.12 2.58 -11.07
CA GLY A 29 -3.80 2.65 -9.65
C GLY A 29 -2.56 3.49 -9.34
N VAL A 30 -1.51 3.38 -10.16
CA VAL A 30 -0.30 4.23 -10.08
C VAL A 30 -0.65 5.68 -10.41
N TRP A 31 -1.39 5.91 -11.50
CA TRP A 31 -1.75 7.25 -11.95
C TRP A 31 -2.56 8.02 -10.90
N LEU A 32 -3.59 7.38 -10.31
CA LEU A 32 -4.39 7.97 -9.24
C LEU A 32 -3.56 8.30 -7.99
N ARG A 33 -2.49 7.56 -7.74
CA ARG A 33 -1.60 7.73 -6.59
C ARG A 33 -0.37 8.59 -6.90
N TRP A 34 -0.20 9.06 -8.14
CA TRP A 34 0.97 9.83 -8.58
C TRP A 34 1.30 11.04 -7.70
N PRO A 35 0.32 11.84 -7.22
CA PRO A 35 0.60 12.93 -6.28
C PRO A 35 1.28 12.44 -4.99
N GLY A 36 0.90 11.26 -4.50
CA GLY A 36 1.48 10.66 -3.31
C GLY A 36 2.90 10.12 -3.48
N PHE A 37 3.40 10.03 -4.71
CA PHE A 37 4.80 9.71 -5.00
C PHE A 37 5.66 10.95 -5.23
N THR A 38 5.06 12.11 -5.51
CA THR A 38 5.80 13.26 -6.08
C THR A 38 5.64 14.56 -5.31
N GLN A 39 4.53 14.77 -4.58
CA GLN A 39 4.23 16.06 -3.96
C GLN A 39 4.58 16.08 -2.46
N GLY A 40 4.52 14.92 -1.78
CA GLY A 40 4.74 14.82 -0.34
C GLY A 40 3.70 15.59 0.49
N GLY A 41 3.56 15.26 1.76
CA GLY A 41 2.84 16.13 2.70
C GLY A 41 1.31 16.15 2.58
N PHE A 42 0.66 15.00 2.33
CA PHE A 42 -0.77 14.89 2.61
C PHE A 42 -1.02 15.16 4.11
N ALA A 43 -1.47 16.37 4.43
CA ALA A 43 -1.76 16.81 5.78
C ALA A 43 -3.05 16.14 6.27
N SER A 44 -2.91 14.94 6.84
CA SER A 44 -3.96 14.26 7.58
C SER A 44 -3.60 14.27 9.06
N HIS A 45 -4.53 14.71 9.90
CA HIS A 45 -4.36 14.67 11.36
C HIS A 45 -4.10 13.24 11.85
N ASP A 46 -4.74 12.25 11.22
CA ASP A 46 -4.51 10.84 11.57
C ASP A 46 -3.09 10.38 11.22
N VAL A 47 -2.56 10.80 10.08
CA VAL A 47 -1.17 10.49 9.71
C VAL A 47 -0.20 11.22 10.65
N GLY A 48 -0.53 12.46 11.05
CA GLY A 48 0.23 13.20 12.06
C GLY A 48 0.30 12.44 13.39
N GLY A 49 -0.82 11.92 13.88
CA GLY A 49 -0.85 11.11 15.10
C GLY A 49 -0.09 9.78 14.99
N ILE A 50 -0.10 9.15 13.82
CA ILE A 50 0.70 7.95 13.55
C ILE A 50 2.20 8.27 13.61
N LEU A 51 2.62 9.37 12.98
CA LEU A 51 4.02 9.81 13.01
C LEU A 51 4.47 10.28 14.39
N TYR A 52 3.58 10.93 15.13
CA TYR A 52 3.87 11.31 16.52
C TYR A 52 4.16 10.09 17.40
N ASN A 53 3.34 9.05 17.33
CA ASN A 53 3.61 7.78 18.02
C ASN A 53 4.93 7.13 17.54
N ALA A 54 5.29 7.27 16.25
CA ALA A 54 6.58 6.80 15.74
C ALA A 54 7.76 7.60 16.31
N MET A 55 7.61 8.90 16.53
CA MET A 55 8.60 9.74 17.20
C MET A 55 8.78 9.36 18.68
N VAL A 56 7.70 9.00 19.37
CA VAL A 56 7.73 8.50 20.75
C VAL A 56 8.53 7.18 20.81
N LEU A 57 8.29 6.26 19.88
CA LEU A 57 9.08 5.03 19.77
C LEU A 57 10.56 5.31 19.49
N GLU A 58 10.87 6.26 18.60
CA GLU A 58 12.25 6.65 18.31
C GLU A 58 12.96 7.28 19.52
N ALA A 59 12.21 7.95 20.39
CA ALA A 59 12.72 8.48 21.66
C ALA A 59 12.97 7.38 22.73
N GLY A 60 12.66 6.11 22.43
CA GLY A 60 12.75 5.00 23.38
C GLY A 60 11.60 4.97 24.40
N GLU A 61 10.53 5.70 24.13
CA GLU A 61 9.33 5.76 24.96
C GLU A 61 8.24 4.81 24.44
N LEU A 62 7.21 4.58 25.25
CA LEU A 62 6.10 3.72 24.90
C LEU A 62 4.86 4.55 24.53
N PRO A 63 4.32 4.39 23.31
CA PRO A 63 2.99 4.86 22.93
C PRO A 63 1.94 4.48 23.97
N TYR A 64 0.98 5.37 24.22
CA TYR A 64 -0.07 5.23 25.26
C TYR A 64 0.39 5.31 26.72
N VAL A 65 1.69 5.40 26.98
CA VAL A 65 2.24 5.69 28.31
C VAL A 65 2.80 7.11 28.31
N ALA A 66 3.57 7.46 27.28
CA ALA A 66 4.17 8.77 27.10
C ALA A 66 3.25 9.76 26.36
N ASP A 67 2.21 9.26 25.69
CA ASP A 67 1.23 10.07 24.96
C ASP A 67 -0.21 9.57 25.11
N ILE A 68 -1.16 10.34 24.56
CA ILE A 68 -2.61 10.04 24.52
C ILE A 68 -3.14 9.85 23.10
N GLU A 69 -2.27 9.70 22.10
CA GLU A 69 -2.67 9.69 20.67
C GLU A 69 -3.12 8.30 20.24
N LEU A 70 -4.44 8.11 20.18
CA LEU A 70 -5.04 6.82 19.86
C LEU A 70 -5.00 6.50 18.37
N LYS A 71 -4.15 5.55 17.97
CA LYS A 71 -4.05 4.98 16.61
C LYS A 71 -4.03 3.47 16.64
N ALA A 72 -4.06 2.82 15.49
CA ALA A 72 -3.87 1.36 15.46
C ALA A 72 -2.40 1.05 15.78
N PRO A 73 -2.07 0.16 16.74
CA PRO A 73 -0.67 -0.10 17.12
C PRO A 73 0.24 -0.45 15.95
N GLY A 74 -0.23 -1.29 15.03
CA GLY A 74 0.53 -1.65 13.83
C GLY A 74 0.89 -0.44 12.96
N SER A 75 0.06 0.60 12.90
CA SER A 75 0.29 1.76 12.02
C SER A 75 1.49 2.59 12.43
N PHE A 76 1.73 2.81 13.72
CA PHE A 76 2.88 3.58 14.17
C PHE A 76 4.17 2.78 14.24
N TYR A 77 4.13 1.44 14.38
CA TYR A 77 5.34 0.62 14.20
C TYR A 77 5.79 0.60 12.74
N LEU A 78 4.83 0.55 11.80
CA LEU A 78 5.13 0.70 10.38
C LEU A 78 5.68 2.09 10.09
N ALA A 79 5.10 3.15 10.66
CA ALA A 79 5.63 4.49 10.51
C ALA A 79 7.04 4.64 11.11
N TRP A 80 7.30 4.07 12.29
CA TRP A 80 8.63 4.02 12.88
C TRP A 80 9.65 3.34 11.96
N ALA A 81 9.28 2.23 11.32
CA ALA A 81 10.16 1.54 10.38
C ALA A 81 10.35 2.27 9.04
N PHE A 82 9.36 3.02 8.57
CA PHE A 82 9.29 3.48 7.17
C PHE A 82 9.29 5.00 6.96
N ALA A 83 9.00 5.80 7.99
CA ALA A 83 8.92 7.27 7.92
C ALA A 83 10.26 7.96 8.23
N GLY A 84 11.37 7.28 8.00
CA GLY A 84 12.73 7.80 8.18
C GLY A 84 13.21 7.79 9.64
N GLU A 85 14.46 8.19 9.84
CA GLU A 85 15.20 8.05 11.11
C GLU A 85 14.54 8.74 12.31
N ARG A 86 13.67 9.72 12.07
CA ARG A 86 12.98 10.44 13.15
C ARG A 86 11.49 10.14 13.21
N GLY A 87 10.98 9.25 12.36
CA GLY A 87 9.54 9.00 12.25
C GLY A 87 8.73 10.22 11.79
N THR A 88 9.33 11.18 11.10
CA THR A 88 8.68 12.46 10.69
C THR A 88 8.39 12.57 9.20
N ASP A 89 8.94 11.67 8.38
CA ASP A 89 8.87 11.79 6.93
C ASP A 89 7.56 11.20 6.37
N ILE A 90 6.55 12.08 6.29
CA ILE A 90 5.25 11.78 5.67
C ILE A 90 5.43 11.28 4.23
N ALA A 91 6.31 11.91 3.46
CA ALA A 91 6.46 11.58 2.04
C ALA A 91 6.99 10.15 1.86
N ARG A 92 7.99 9.77 2.65
CA ARG A 92 8.54 8.42 2.64
C ARG A 92 7.48 7.39 3.09
N LEU A 93 6.72 7.70 4.13
CA LEU A 93 5.62 6.83 4.57
C LEU A 93 4.56 6.66 3.48
N GLN A 94 4.24 7.73 2.76
CA GLN A 94 3.26 7.72 1.67
C GLN A 94 3.72 6.87 0.48
N VAL A 95 5.02 6.91 0.13
CA VAL A 95 5.60 6.03 -0.89
C VAL A 95 5.44 4.57 -0.50
N TRP A 96 5.77 4.21 0.75
CA TRP A 96 5.62 2.84 1.24
C TRP A 96 4.16 2.38 1.25
N ALA A 97 3.24 3.23 1.71
CA ALA A 97 1.81 2.91 1.70
C ALA A 97 1.29 2.66 0.28
N ASN A 98 1.68 3.50 -0.69
CA ASN A 98 1.28 3.32 -2.08
C ASN A 98 1.90 2.08 -2.73
N ALA A 99 3.18 1.80 -2.44
CA ALA A 99 3.86 0.60 -2.91
C ALA A 99 3.18 -0.67 -2.37
N TRP A 100 2.84 -0.68 -1.07
CA TRP A 100 2.12 -1.79 -0.44
C TRP A 100 0.74 -2.00 -1.06
N ALA A 101 0.00 -0.93 -1.32
CA ALA A 101 -1.32 -1.01 -1.94
C ALA A 101 -1.26 -1.61 -3.35
N LEU A 102 -0.28 -1.21 -4.17
CA LEU A 102 -0.09 -1.73 -5.52
C LEU A 102 0.37 -3.19 -5.51
N ALA A 103 1.30 -3.55 -4.61
CA ALA A 103 1.76 -4.92 -4.43
C ALA A 103 0.61 -5.84 -3.98
N SER A 104 -0.23 -5.37 -3.06
CA SER A 104 -1.41 -6.11 -2.59
C SER A 104 -2.43 -6.31 -3.72
N ALA A 105 -2.69 -5.28 -4.53
CA ALA A 105 -3.57 -5.39 -5.69
C ALA A 105 -3.05 -6.41 -6.71
N LEU A 106 -1.74 -6.40 -6.99
CA LEU A 106 -1.09 -7.39 -7.85
C LEU A 106 -1.21 -8.80 -7.25
N ALA A 107 -0.97 -8.97 -5.95
CA ALA A 107 -1.09 -10.27 -5.28
C ALA A 107 -2.51 -10.83 -5.37
N VAL A 108 -3.53 -10.01 -5.12
CA VAL A 108 -4.94 -10.41 -5.27
C VAL A 108 -5.23 -10.82 -6.71
N ALA A 109 -4.74 -10.04 -7.68
CA ALA A 109 -4.91 -10.37 -9.10
C ALA A 109 -4.26 -11.70 -9.48
N MET A 110 -3.07 -12.01 -8.96
CA MET A 110 -2.38 -13.28 -9.21
C MET A 110 -3.03 -14.49 -8.52
N ILE A 111 -3.81 -14.29 -7.46
CA ILE A 111 -4.52 -15.38 -6.77
C ILE A 111 -5.87 -15.66 -7.43
N ALA A 112 -6.52 -14.62 -7.96
CA ALA A 112 -7.84 -14.73 -8.55
C ALA A 112 -7.86 -15.19 -10.02
N TRP A 113 -6.70 -15.19 -10.70
CA TRP A 113 -6.53 -15.57 -12.11
C TRP A 113 -5.40 -16.58 -12.29
#